data_AF-A0A963DXV4-F1
#
_entry.id   AF-A0A963DXV4-F1
#
_cell.length_a   1.000
_cell.length_b   1.000
_cell.length_c   1.000
_cell.angle_alpha   90.00
_cell.angle_beta   90.00
_cell.angle_gamma   90.00
#
_symmetry.space_group_name_H-M   'P 1'
#
loop_
_entity.id
_entity.type
_entity.pdbx_description
1 polymer ?
#
loop_
_entity_poly.entity_id
_entity_poly.type
_entity_poly.pdbx_seq_one_letter_code
_entity_poly.pdbx_strand_id
1 'polypeptide(L)'
;MTILQLDAMINPANPRIPTAADFENQISMQATPAILSALIPAGTANSYVPGPRTERGFKFEWLLAGVQWKVWGHSAVANAPAGTIAAKDWTFRVQQGNRFLTPIGFGTGQGGLGPASRWFPGHHAEKTHILLEHS
;
A
#
# COMPACT_ATOMS: atom_id res chain seq x y z
N MET A 1 4.17 23.33 -2.27
CA MET A 1 3.59 22.15 -2.94
C MET A 1 2.32 21.78 -2.21
N THR A 2 1.19 21.78 -2.89
CA THR A 2 -0.07 21.28 -2.34
C THR A 2 0.07 19.78 -2.17
N ILE A 3 -0.06 19.25 -0.95
CA ILE A 3 -0.08 17.80 -0.74
C ILE A 3 -1.37 17.30 -1.40
N LEU A 4 -1.25 16.60 -2.52
CA LEU A 4 -2.37 15.93 -3.17
C LEU A 4 -3.01 14.97 -2.15
N GLN A 5 -4.33 15.03 -2.03
CA GLN A 5 -5.13 14.19 -1.13
C GLN A 5 -5.33 12.81 -1.77
N LEU A 6 -4.26 12.04 -1.92
CA LEU A 6 -4.32 10.71 -2.55
C LEU A 6 -5.26 9.76 -1.79
N ASP A 7 -5.43 9.98 -0.49
CA ASP A 7 -6.43 9.31 0.34
C ASP A 7 -7.87 9.47 -0.21
N ALA A 8 -8.22 10.67 -0.69
CA ALA A 8 -9.55 10.95 -1.24
C ALA A 8 -9.74 10.39 -2.66
N MET A 9 -8.66 10.01 -3.34
CA MET A 9 -8.68 9.46 -4.70
C MET A 9 -8.84 7.94 -4.73
N ILE A 10 -8.70 7.26 -3.59
CA ILE A 10 -8.88 5.81 -3.51
C ILE A 10 -10.34 5.51 -3.20
N ASN A 11 -11.05 5.04 -4.21
CA ASN A 11 -12.45 4.65 -4.12
C ASN A 11 -12.58 3.17 -4.49
N PRO A 12 -12.64 2.25 -3.50
CA PRO A 12 -12.74 0.81 -3.77
C PRO A 12 -13.85 0.47 -4.77
N ALA A 13 -13.46 -0.14 -5.88
CA ALA A 13 -14.30 -0.33 -7.05
C ALA A 13 -14.19 -1.73 -7.67
N ASN A 14 -13.42 -2.65 -7.09
CA ASN A 14 -13.30 -4.00 -7.63
C ASN A 14 -14.63 -4.76 -7.47
N PRO A 15 -15.34 -5.10 -8.57
CA PRO A 15 -16.60 -5.85 -8.48
C PRO A 15 -16.37 -7.34 -8.23
N ARG A 16 -15.11 -7.79 -8.21
CA ARG A 16 -14.70 -9.19 -8.05
C ARG A 16 -13.88 -9.36 -6.77
N ILE A 17 -13.65 -10.62 -6.46
CA ILE A 17 -12.74 -11.03 -5.39
C ILE A 17 -11.30 -10.89 -5.90
N PRO A 18 -10.47 -10.03 -5.31
CA PRO A 18 -9.07 -9.93 -5.70
C PRO A 18 -8.27 -11.14 -5.20
N THR A 19 -7.29 -11.55 -5.99
CA THR A 19 -6.34 -12.61 -5.67
C THR A 19 -4.96 -12.04 -5.34
N ALA A 20 -4.12 -12.86 -4.70
CA ALA A 20 -2.72 -12.53 -4.48
C ALA A 20 -1.99 -12.18 -5.79
N ALA A 21 -2.31 -12.88 -6.88
CA ALA A 21 -1.74 -12.65 -8.21
C ALA A 21 -2.21 -11.33 -8.82
N ASP A 22 -3.46 -10.91 -8.60
CA ASP A 22 -3.93 -9.59 -9.06
C ASP A 22 -3.09 -8.47 -8.45
N PHE A 23 -2.79 -8.57 -7.16
CA PHE A 23 -1.90 -7.64 -6.47
C PHE A 23 -0.45 -7.71 -7.00
N GLU A 24 0.12 -8.91 -7.17
CA GLU A 24 1.49 -9.05 -7.71
C GLU A 24 1.63 -8.54 -9.15
N ASN A 25 0.60 -8.72 -9.98
CA ASN A 25 0.60 -8.32 -11.38
C ASN A 25 0.39 -6.82 -11.57
N GLN A 26 -0.45 -6.20 -10.73
CA GLN A 26 -0.83 -4.79 -10.87
C GLN A 26 0.06 -3.86 -10.04
N ILE A 27 0.61 -4.34 -8.92
CA ILE A 27 1.43 -3.54 -8.02
C ILE A 27 2.89 -3.94 -8.19
N SER A 28 3.71 -3.00 -8.65
CA SER A 28 5.17 -3.13 -8.75
C SER A 28 5.85 -2.23 -7.71
N MET A 29 6.98 -1.57 -8.06
CA MET A 29 7.64 -0.60 -7.18
C MET A 29 6.80 0.66 -6.90
N GLN A 30 5.80 0.91 -7.74
CA GLN A 30 4.87 2.05 -7.66
C GLN A 30 3.46 1.59 -8.06
N ALA A 31 2.44 2.29 -7.56
CA ALA A 31 1.05 2.15 -7.99
C ALA A 31 0.35 3.51 -7.99
N THR A 32 -0.78 3.61 -8.68
CA THR A 32 -1.66 4.80 -8.67
C THR A 32 -2.89 4.54 -7.79
N PRO A 33 -3.58 5.61 -7.32
CA PRO A 33 -4.87 5.49 -6.64
C PRO A 33 -5.91 4.69 -7.44
N ALA A 34 -5.90 4.82 -8.77
CA ALA A 34 -6.80 4.08 -9.65
C ALA A 34 -6.52 2.57 -9.63
N ILE A 35 -5.24 2.16 -9.66
CA ILE A 35 -4.85 0.75 -9.53
C ILE A 35 -5.31 0.20 -8.17
N LEU A 36 -5.07 0.93 -7.08
CA LEU A 36 -5.55 0.50 -5.76
C LEU A 36 -7.07 0.39 -5.68
N SER A 37 -7.78 1.38 -6.23
CA SER A 37 -9.25 1.38 -6.31
C SER A 37 -9.78 0.15 -7.04
N ALA A 38 -9.13 -0.25 -8.13
CA ALA A 38 -9.50 -1.42 -8.92
C ALA A 38 -9.15 -2.77 -8.26
N LEU A 39 -8.28 -2.77 -7.24
CA LEU A 39 -7.88 -3.98 -6.52
C LEU A 39 -8.69 -4.19 -5.22
N ILE A 40 -9.09 -3.11 -4.55
CA ILE A 40 -9.83 -3.19 -3.29
C ILE A 40 -11.32 -3.49 -3.58
N PRO A 41 -11.95 -4.46 -2.89
CA PRO A 41 -13.35 -4.81 -3.11
C PRO A 41 -14.29 -3.61 -3.00
N ALA A 42 -15.22 -3.51 -3.95
CA ALA A 42 -16.23 -2.45 -3.97
C ALA A 42 -17.02 -2.41 -2.65
N GLY A 43 -17.24 -1.19 -2.13
CA GLY A 43 -17.95 -0.98 -0.87
C GLY A 43 -17.11 -1.23 0.40
N THR A 44 -15.82 -1.56 0.28
CA THR A 44 -14.94 -1.64 1.45
C THR A 44 -14.79 -0.25 2.07
N ALA A 45 -15.25 -0.08 3.31
CA ALA A 45 -15.19 1.19 4.01
C ALA A 45 -13.74 1.58 4.35
N ASN A 46 -13.41 2.87 4.23
CA ASN A 46 -12.16 3.41 4.75
C ASN A 46 -12.25 3.48 6.29
N SER A 47 -11.44 2.68 6.97
CA SER A 47 -11.35 2.62 8.43
C SER A 47 -10.17 3.40 8.99
N TYR A 48 -9.55 4.27 8.18
CA TYR A 48 -8.43 5.08 8.64
C TYR A 48 -8.86 6.03 9.76
N VAL A 49 -8.26 5.82 10.92
CA VAL A 49 -8.35 6.76 12.03
C VAL A 49 -6.98 7.41 12.16
N PRO A 50 -6.83 8.72 11.93
CA PRO A 50 -5.61 9.45 12.23
C PRO A 50 -5.44 9.48 13.75
N GLY A 51 -4.88 8.42 14.33
CA GLY A 51 -4.49 8.37 15.74
C GLY A 51 -2.98 8.54 15.86
N PRO A 52 -2.48 9.12 16.97
CA PRO A 52 -1.65 10.36 17.10
C PRO A 52 -0.91 10.97 15.88
N ARG A 53 -1.09 10.39 14.70
CA ARG A 53 -0.53 10.72 13.40
C ARG A 53 -1.34 11.84 12.79
N THR A 54 -0.71 12.99 12.59
CA THR A 54 -1.29 14.14 11.88
C THR A 54 -1.31 13.94 10.36
N GLU A 55 -0.75 12.83 9.88
CA GLU A 55 -0.65 12.50 8.47
C GLU A 55 -2.00 12.06 7.88
N ARG A 56 -2.24 12.48 6.63
CA ARG A 56 -3.35 11.97 5.84
C ARG A 56 -3.10 10.50 5.51
N GLY A 57 -4.16 9.73 5.38
CA GLY A 57 -4.04 8.31 5.06
C GLY A 57 -5.36 7.63 4.80
N PHE A 58 -5.26 6.34 4.53
CA PHE A 58 -6.38 5.46 4.25
C PHE A 58 -6.09 4.08 4.81
N LYS A 59 -7.14 3.31 5.08
CA LYS A 59 -7.05 1.93 5.53
C LYS A 59 -8.31 1.20 5.09
N PHE A 60 -8.13 0.11 4.38
CA PHE A 60 -9.19 -0.77 3.92
C PHE A 60 -8.88 -2.17 4.42
N GLU A 61 -9.85 -2.80 5.07
CA GLU A 61 -9.71 -4.13 5.63
C GLU A 61 -10.93 -4.97 5.25
N TRP A 62 -10.69 -6.21 4.83
CA TRP A 62 -11.77 -7.15 4.51
C TRP A 62 -11.34 -8.58 4.83
N LEU A 63 -12.32 -9.48 4.92
CA LEU A 63 -12.09 -10.91 5.09
C LEU A 63 -12.41 -11.62 3.78
N LEU A 64 -11.50 -12.46 3.32
CA LEU A 64 -11.71 -13.29 2.13
C LEU A 64 -11.31 -14.73 2.42
N ALA A 65 -12.25 -15.67 2.31
CA ALA A 65 -12.03 -17.10 2.55
C ALA A 65 -11.29 -17.39 3.88
N GLY A 66 -11.65 -16.66 4.94
CA GLY A 66 -11.03 -16.78 6.27
C GLY A 66 -9.66 -16.10 6.42
N VAL A 67 -9.13 -15.47 5.36
CA VAL A 67 -7.87 -14.73 5.39
C VAL A 67 -8.16 -13.24 5.48
N GLN A 68 -7.56 -12.57 6.46
CA GLN A 68 -7.66 -11.11 6.60
C GLN A 68 -6.80 -10.40 5.55
N TRP A 69 -7.38 -9.43 4.88
CA TRP A 69 -6.70 -8.53 3.96
C TRP A 69 -6.68 -7.12 4.50
N LYS A 70 -5.59 -6.40 4.26
CA LYS A 70 -5.43 -4.99 4.63
C LYS A 70 -4.67 -4.24 3.56
N VAL A 71 -5.15 -3.06 3.21
CA VAL A 71 -4.47 -2.08 2.37
C VAL A 71 -4.50 -0.75 3.10
N TRP A 72 -3.33 -0.18 3.41
CA TRP A 72 -3.26 1.08 4.13
C TRP A 72 -2.07 1.89 3.69
N GLY A 73 -2.21 3.20 3.75
CA GLY A 73 -1.17 4.12 3.35
C GLY A 73 -1.34 5.48 4.00
N HIS A 74 -0.32 6.30 3.84
CA HIS A 74 -0.25 7.62 4.42
C HIS A 74 0.62 8.56 3.57
N SER A 75 0.42 9.87 3.75
CA SER A 75 1.31 10.90 3.24
C SER A 75 2.71 10.80 3.85
N ALA A 76 3.67 11.53 3.32
CA ALA A 76 5.01 11.63 3.91
C ALA A 76 4.94 11.92 5.42
N VAL A 77 5.73 11.17 6.20
CA VAL A 77 5.80 11.26 7.66
C VAL A 77 7.07 12.00 8.05
N ALA A 78 6.92 13.18 8.63
CA ALA A 78 8.06 14.04 8.99
C ALA A 78 9.05 13.38 9.97
N ASN A 79 8.54 12.48 10.82
CA ASN A 79 9.33 11.77 11.84
C ASN A 79 9.83 10.39 11.38
N ALA A 80 9.64 10.02 10.11
CA ALA A 80 10.19 8.76 9.59
C ALA A 80 11.72 8.85 9.49
N PRO A 81 12.46 7.72 9.61
CA PRO A 81 13.91 7.74 9.51
C PRO A 81 14.38 8.41 8.21
N ALA A 82 15.36 9.31 8.33
CA ALA A 82 15.90 10.05 7.21
C ALA A 82 16.38 9.10 6.10
N GLY A 83 16.03 9.40 4.85
CA GLY A 83 16.37 8.58 3.69
C GLY A 83 15.34 7.51 3.32
N THR A 84 14.36 7.22 4.18
CA THR A 84 13.26 6.30 3.84
C THR A 84 12.27 6.94 2.86
N ILE A 85 11.59 6.11 2.06
CA ILE A 85 10.54 6.58 1.14
C ILE A 85 9.32 7.14 1.88
N ALA A 86 9.00 6.58 3.05
CA ALA A 86 7.91 7.05 3.91
C ALA A 86 8.13 8.48 4.45
N ALA A 87 9.38 8.95 4.50
CA ALA A 87 9.71 10.33 4.87
C ALA A 87 9.54 11.32 3.71
N LYS A 88 9.47 10.83 2.46
CA LYS A 88 9.56 11.65 1.25
C LYS A 88 8.23 11.78 0.51
N ASP A 89 7.43 10.71 0.47
CA ASP A 89 6.25 10.66 -0.37
C ASP A 89 5.12 9.81 0.24
N TRP A 90 3.98 9.79 -0.44
CA TRP A 90 2.88 8.89 -0.17
C TRP A 90 3.31 7.44 -0.37
N THR A 91 3.03 6.62 0.63
CA THR A 91 3.34 5.20 0.60
C THR A 91 2.18 4.37 1.14
N PHE A 92 2.12 3.11 0.73
CA PHE A 92 1.13 2.17 1.21
C PHE A 92 1.74 0.77 1.40
N ARG A 93 0.96 -0.10 2.04
CA ARG A 93 1.30 -1.50 2.29
C ARG A 93 0.07 -2.35 1.97
N VAL A 94 0.32 -3.60 1.56
CA VAL A 94 -0.71 -4.62 1.36
C VAL A 94 -0.35 -5.84 2.21
N GLN A 95 -1.31 -6.33 2.98
CA GLN A 95 -1.18 -7.52 3.81
C GLN A 95 -2.29 -8.52 3.50
N GLN A 96 -1.92 -9.81 3.43
CA GLN A 96 -2.80 -10.96 3.32
C GLN A 96 -2.40 -11.97 4.40
N GLY A 97 -3.22 -12.09 5.44
CA GLY A 97 -2.91 -12.91 6.61
C GLY A 97 -1.63 -12.43 7.29
N ASN A 98 -0.62 -13.30 7.36
CA ASN A 98 0.71 -13.00 7.90
C ASN A 98 1.74 -12.63 6.82
N ARG A 99 1.31 -12.40 5.58
CA ARG A 99 2.19 -12.08 4.45
C ARG A 99 1.98 -10.65 4.00
N PHE A 100 3.05 -10.04 3.49
CA PHE A 100 3.04 -8.70 2.94
C PHE A 100 3.48 -8.73 1.48
N LEU A 101 2.85 -7.90 0.66
CA LEU A 101 3.31 -7.66 -0.69
C LEU A 101 4.53 -6.73 -0.63
N THR A 102 5.61 -7.18 -1.24
CA THR A 102 6.89 -6.47 -1.29
C THR A 102 7.35 -6.39 -2.74
N PRO A 103 7.68 -5.21 -3.25
CA PRO A 103 8.39 -5.09 -4.52
C PRO A 103 9.74 -5.79 -4.41
N ILE A 104 10.08 -6.68 -5.35
CA ILE A 104 11.31 -7.48 -5.34
C ILE A 104 12.59 -6.60 -5.35
N GLY A 105 12.48 -5.30 -5.65
CA GLY A 105 13.58 -4.32 -5.54
C GLY A 105 13.73 -3.61 -4.18
N PHE A 106 12.78 -3.74 -3.25
CA PHE A 106 12.83 -3.12 -1.92
C PHE A 106 12.93 -4.20 -0.84
N GLY A 107 14.16 -4.52 -0.45
CA GLY A 107 14.43 -5.56 0.55
C GLY A 107 15.91 -5.85 0.79
N THR A 108 16.77 -5.35 -0.09
CA THR A 108 18.20 -5.12 0.12
C THR A 108 18.38 -3.61 0.23
N GLY A 109 18.95 -3.10 1.32
CA GLY A 109 19.39 -1.70 1.34
C GLY A 109 20.28 -1.43 0.12
N GLN A 110 20.06 -0.30 -0.55
CA GLN A 110 20.52 0.07 -1.90
C GLN A 110 19.68 -0.55 -3.03
N GLY A 111 18.87 0.32 -3.66
CA GLY A 111 17.99 -0.01 -4.77
C GLY A 111 18.74 -0.69 -5.91
N GLY A 112 18.26 -1.88 -6.25
CA GLY A 112 18.62 -2.61 -7.46
C GLY A 112 17.37 -2.94 -8.25
N LEU A 113 17.50 -2.93 -9.58
CA LEU A 113 16.42 -3.19 -10.54
C LEU A 113 15.78 -4.58 -10.29
N GLY A 114 14.50 -4.60 -9.89
CA GLY A 114 13.71 -5.82 -9.67
C GLY A 114 12.30 -5.70 -10.28
N PRO A 115 11.86 -6.61 -11.19
CA PRO A 115 10.71 -6.38 -12.06
C PRO A 115 9.33 -6.92 -11.60
N ALA A 116 9.11 -7.30 -10.33
CA ALA A 116 7.79 -7.75 -9.84
C ALA A 116 7.61 -7.55 -8.32
N SER A 117 6.38 -7.62 -7.81
CA SER A 117 6.11 -7.75 -6.36
C SER A 117 5.85 -9.20 -5.98
N ARG A 118 6.18 -9.58 -4.75
CA ARG A 118 5.94 -10.92 -4.18
C ARG A 118 5.43 -10.86 -2.75
N TRP A 119 4.69 -11.88 -2.36
CA TRP A 119 4.29 -12.08 -0.97
C TRP A 119 5.40 -12.69 -0.10
N PHE A 120 5.77 -12.00 0.99
CA PHE A 120 6.72 -12.50 1.98
C PHE A 120 6.05 -12.67 3.36
N PRO A 121 6.31 -13.77 4.09
CA PRO A 121 5.80 -13.94 5.45
C PRO A 121 6.49 -13.01 6.45
N GLY A 122 5.80 -12.64 7.52
CA GLY A 122 6.36 -11.88 8.63
C GLY A 122 6.22 -10.36 8.49
N HIS A 123 6.60 -9.62 9.53
CA HIS A 123 6.44 -8.17 9.58
C HIS A 123 7.72 -7.45 9.11
N HIS A 124 7.82 -7.20 7.80
CA HIS A 124 8.96 -6.50 7.19
C HIS A 124 8.58 -5.06 6.82
N ALA A 125 8.37 -4.19 7.83
CA ALA A 125 7.96 -2.80 7.58
C ALA A 125 8.97 -2.03 6.72
N GLU A 126 10.25 -2.34 6.87
CA GLU A 126 11.37 -1.79 6.10
C GLU A 126 11.40 -2.21 4.62
N LYS A 127 10.63 -3.25 4.25
CA LYS A 127 10.62 -3.83 2.89
C LYS A 127 9.27 -3.70 2.18
N THR A 128 8.23 -3.24 2.88
CA THR A 128 6.84 -3.39 2.40
C THR A 128 6.13 -2.08 2.10
N HIS A 129 6.81 -0.94 2.27
CA HIS A 129 6.30 0.34 1.79
C HIS A 129 6.45 0.42 0.28
N ILE A 130 5.35 0.73 -0.40
CA ILE A 130 5.26 0.87 -1.86
C ILE A 130 4.87 2.32 -2.15
N LEU A 131 5.47 2.94 -3.17
CA LEU A 131 5.15 4.31 -3.57
C LEU A 131 3.75 4.40 -4.17
N LEU A 132 3.03 5.45 -3.81
CA LEU A 132 1.75 5.81 -4.40
C LEU A 132 1.91 7.09 -5.23
N GLU A 133 1.83 6.98 -6.55
CA GLU A 133 1.96 8.11 -7.46
C GLU A 133 0.67 8.92 -7.59
N HIS A 134 0.82 10.18 -7.97
CA HIS A 134 -0.24 10.99 -8.53
C HIS A 134 -0.09 10.97 -10.06
N SER A 135 -1.10 10.46 -10.76
CA SER A 135 -1.20 10.51 -12.23
C SER A 135 -1.38 11.93 -12.75
#